data_AF-A0A818VGN2-F1
#
_entry.id   AF-A0A818VGN2-F1
#
_cell.length_a   1.000
_cell.length_b   1.000
_cell.length_c   1.000
_cell.angle_alpha   90.00
_cell.angle_beta   90.00
_cell.angle_gamma   90.00
#
_symmetry.space_group_name_H-M   'P 1'
#
loop_
_entity.id
_entity.type
_entity.pdbx_description
1 polymer ?
#
loop_
_entity_poly.entity_id
_entity_poly.type
_entity_poly.pdbx_seq_one_letter_code
_entity_poly.pdbx_strand_id
1 'polypeptide(L)'
;MKMLGNSAAKNVILTTRHEVKDYVRFYFRTLTPTQYCNENLGLPNLSNRYGNQPICPIPIIFRIDLTAILSIENIQWKVSLGNMASSQTEFNNTLNVVKKFDFQGIFSDVHTERGKYSSQHEFLIKSQLNFDQLKQENITIIYQDENARYSLEHMISHTYPSYIDTSFFYGCNSRIIIDSTNSDNVINVYIKNVNPSTVYGHLILQLFGKNENRTIQGKLSASFQRGNISTVYSIEQLSFIANMNDIQYAIYYEYENQVWLIHTNSSQTHFIPPT
;
A
#
# COMPACT_ATOMS: atom_id res chain seq x y z
N MET A 1 2.45 -15.30 0.30
CA MET A 1 1.75 -13.98 0.16
C MET A 1 1.01 -13.97 -1.18
N LYS A 2 -0.18 -13.32 -1.29
CA LYS A 2 -0.94 -13.25 -2.54
C LYS A 2 -1.22 -11.79 -2.93
N MET A 3 -1.09 -11.46 -4.21
CA MET A 3 -1.53 -10.15 -4.73
C MET A 3 -2.89 -10.25 -5.44
N LEU A 4 -3.73 -9.24 -5.21
CA LEU A 4 -5.10 -9.12 -5.74
C LEU A 4 -5.29 -7.78 -6.50
N GLY A 5 -6.33 -7.67 -7.33
CA GLY A 5 -6.52 -6.57 -8.30
C GLY A 5 -7.13 -5.24 -7.80
N ASN A 6 -7.12 -4.93 -6.50
CA ASN A 6 -7.90 -3.81 -5.93
C ASN A 6 -7.07 -2.54 -5.60
N SER A 7 -6.08 -2.17 -6.43
CA SER A 7 -5.18 -1.03 -6.17
C SER A 7 -5.65 0.32 -6.74
N ALA A 8 -6.90 0.43 -7.22
CA ALA A 8 -7.44 1.61 -7.92
C ALA A 8 -8.66 2.23 -7.21
N ALA A 9 -8.97 3.49 -7.53
CA ALA A 9 -10.03 4.25 -6.87
C ALA A 9 -11.38 3.60 -7.07
N LYS A 10 -12.31 3.77 -6.12
CA LYS A 10 -13.63 3.13 -6.21
C LYS A 10 -14.34 3.45 -7.53
N ASN A 11 -14.30 4.70 -7.99
CA ASN A 11 -14.91 5.06 -9.27
C ASN A 11 -14.21 4.43 -10.47
N VAL A 12 -12.88 4.33 -10.42
CA VAL A 12 -12.10 3.63 -11.46
C VAL A 12 -12.47 2.15 -11.49
N ILE A 13 -12.58 1.50 -10.33
CA ILE A 13 -13.03 0.11 -10.23
C ILE A 13 -14.47 -0.03 -10.73
N LEU A 14 -15.38 0.89 -10.40
CA LEU A 14 -16.78 0.82 -10.83
C LEU A 14 -16.93 0.94 -12.35
N THR A 15 -16.17 1.83 -12.99
CA THR A 15 -16.24 2.05 -14.44
C THR A 15 -15.40 1.07 -15.26
N THR A 16 -14.47 0.36 -14.62
CA THR A 16 -13.66 -0.68 -15.25
C THR A 16 -14.53 -1.89 -15.64
N ARG A 17 -14.33 -2.40 -16.87
CA ARG A 17 -15.04 -3.58 -17.39
C ARG A 17 -14.86 -4.79 -16.47
N HIS A 18 -15.89 -5.62 -16.33
CA HIS A 18 -15.85 -6.78 -15.42
C HIS A 18 -14.68 -7.72 -15.72
N GLU A 19 -14.43 -8.00 -17.00
CA GLU A 19 -13.30 -8.83 -17.46
C GLU A 19 -11.93 -8.35 -17.00
N VAL A 20 -11.79 -7.06 -16.70
CA VAL A 20 -10.52 -6.44 -16.28
C VAL A 20 -10.32 -6.56 -14.77
N LYS A 21 -11.41 -6.62 -13.99
CA LYS A 21 -11.35 -6.74 -12.52
C LYS A 21 -10.73 -8.06 -12.08
N ASP A 22 -10.76 -9.05 -12.97
CA ASP A 22 -10.17 -10.38 -12.77
C ASP A 22 -8.66 -10.40 -13.02
N TYR A 23 -7.99 -9.26 -13.21
CA TYR A 23 -6.55 -9.20 -13.43
C TYR A 23 -5.80 -8.43 -12.34
N VAL A 24 -4.71 -9.01 -11.86
CA VAL A 24 -3.65 -8.29 -11.14
C VAL A 24 -2.84 -7.52 -12.17
N ARG A 25 -2.64 -6.23 -11.91
CA ARG A 25 -1.98 -5.28 -12.82
C ARG A 25 -0.58 -4.96 -12.30
N PHE A 26 0.40 -5.10 -13.18
CA PHE A 26 1.81 -4.78 -12.93
C PHE A 26 2.25 -3.66 -13.87
N TYR A 27 3.01 -2.72 -13.33
CA TYR A 27 3.57 -1.61 -14.08
C TYR A 27 5.06 -1.86 -14.34
N PHE A 28 5.53 -1.50 -15.53
CA PHE A 28 6.95 -1.62 -15.89
C PHE A 28 7.82 -0.49 -15.35
N ARG A 29 7.20 0.54 -14.78
CA ARG A 29 7.87 1.69 -14.17
C ARG A 29 7.10 2.15 -12.95
N THR A 30 7.81 2.83 -12.07
CA THR A 30 7.21 3.60 -11.01
C THR A 30 6.83 4.99 -11.47
N LEU A 31 6.29 5.77 -10.53
CA LEU A 31 5.96 7.17 -10.71
C LEU A 31 4.87 7.36 -11.78
N THR A 32 3.91 6.43 -11.82
CA THR A 32 2.73 6.57 -12.69
C THR A 32 1.72 7.54 -12.05
N PRO A 33 0.90 8.26 -12.85
CA PRO A 33 -0.12 9.15 -12.29
C PRO A 33 -1.06 8.47 -11.29
N THR A 34 -1.42 7.21 -11.53
CA THR A 34 -2.26 6.42 -10.60
C THR A 34 -1.53 6.14 -9.29
N GLN A 35 -0.26 5.75 -9.35
CA GLN A 35 0.58 5.56 -8.16
C GLN A 35 0.63 6.85 -7.31
N TYR A 36 0.93 8.00 -7.91
CA TYR A 36 1.00 9.29 -7.20
C TYR A 36 -0.26 9.64 -6.40
N CYS A 37 -1.43 9.31 -6.95
CA CYS A 37 -2.70 9.63 -6.33
C CYS A 37 -3.05 8.71 -5.16
N ASN A 38 -2.49 7.50 -5.14
CA ASN A 38 -2.89 6.43 -4.24
C ASN A 38 -1.88 6.19 -3.09
N GLU A 39 -0.63 6.61 -3.27
CA GLU A 39 0.42 6.45 -2.27
C GLU A 39 0.18 7.27 -1.01
N ASN A 40 0.58 6.71 0.13
CA ASN A 40 0.41 7.32 1.45
C ASN A 40 -1.06 7.67 1.70
N LEU A 41 -1.38 8.86 2.20
CA LEU A 41 -2.74 9.34 2.44
C LEU A 41 -3.37 10.02 1.21
N GLY A 42 -2.80 9.79 0.03
CA GLY A 42 -3.26 10.36 -1.24
C GLY A 42 -3.06 11.87 -1.36
N LEU A 43 -3.61 12.43 -2.45
CA LEU A 43 -3.54 13.86 -2.75
C LEU A 43 -4.81 14.58 -2.28
N PRO A 44 -4.70 15.59 -1.39
CA PRO A 44 -5.84 16.32 -0.80
C PRO A 44 -6.94 16.76 -1.77
N ASN A 45 -6.56 17.22 -2.97
CA ASN A 45 -7.46 17.91 -3.91
C ASN A 45 -8.02 16.99 -5.01
N LEU A 46 -7.70 15.69 -5.00
CA LEU A 46 -8.12 14.76 -6.06
C LEU A 46 -9.34 13.90 -5.69
N SER A 47 -9.76 13.90 -4.43
CA SER A 47 -10.95 13.18 -3.94
C SER A 47 -12.20 13.60 -4.71
N ASN A 48 -12.35 14.90 -4.97
CA ASN A 48 -13.45 15.46 -5.76
C ASN A 48 -13.43 15.06 -7.24
N ARG A 49 -12.27 14.71 -7.81
CA ARG A 49 -12.12 14.40 -9.24
C ARG A 49 -12.27 12.91 -9.55
N TYR A 50 -11.87 12.05 -8.62
CA TYR A 50 -11.80 10.60 -8.85
C TYR A 50 -12.66 9.77 -7.91
N GLY A 51 -13.38 10.37 -6.96
CA GLY A 51 -14.12 9.67 -5.89
C GLY A 51 -13.19 8.86 -4.99
N ASN A 52 -13.74 8.36 -3.87
CA ASN A 52 -13.04 7.70 -2.75
C ASN A 52 -11.69 7.10 -3.16
N GLN A 53 -10.63 7.75 -2.71
CA GLN A 53 -9.26 7.45 -3.10
C GLN A 53 -8.90 6.06 -2.57
N PRO A 54 -8.27 5.19 -3.36
CA PRO A 54 -7.63 4.03 -2.80
C PRO A 54 -6.37 4.56 -2.11
N ILE A 55 -6.39 4.53 -0.79
CA ILE A 55 -5.27 5.02 0.00
C ILE A 55 -4.38 3.82 0.33
N CYS A 56 -3.07 4.00 0.18
CA CYS A 56 -2.07 3.04 0.62
C CYS A 56 -1.24 3.70 1.74
N PRO A 57 -1.70 3.66 3.00
CA PRO A 57 -1.13 4.47 4.08
C PRO A 57 0.36 4.22 4.30
N ILE A 58 0.81 3.00 4.02
CA ILE A 58 2.20 2.56 4.06
C ILE A 58 2.55 1.96 2.68
N PRO A 59 3.06 2.76 1.73
CA PRO A 59 3.34 2.28 0.39
C PRO A 59 4.66 1.49 0.34
N ILE A 60 4.62 0.36 -0.35
CA ILE A 60 5.78 -0.47 -0.70
C ILE A 60 5.68 -0.88 -2.16
N ILE A 61 6.81 -1.19 -2.79
CA ILE A 61 6.85 -1.71 -4.16
C ILE A 61 7.42 -3.12 -4.16
N PHE A 62 6.70 -4.04 -4.80
CA PHE A 62 7.23 -5.34 -5.18
C PHE A 62 7.77 -5.26 -6.61
N ARG A 63 9.09 -5.41 -6.76
CA ARG A 63 9.73 -5.63 -8.05
C ARG A 63 9.94 -7.13 -8.23
N ILE A 64 9.33 -7.68 -9.27
CA ILE A 64 9.34 -9.12 -9.52
C ILE A 64 10.00 -9.39 -10.87
N ASP A 65 10.85 -10.41 -10.93
CA ASP A 65 11.45 -10.87 -12.18
C ASP A 65 10.35 -11.41 -13.12
N LEU A 66 10.22 -10.78 -14.30
CA LEU A 66 9.22 -11.16 -15.29
C LEU A 66 9.45 -12.55 -15.87
N THR A 67 10.71 -12.95 -16.08
CA THR A 67 11.07 -14.30 -16.55
C THR A 67 10.65 -15.35 -15.54
N ALA A 68 10.83 -15.07 -14.25
CA ALA A 68 10.38 -15.96 -13.18
C ALA A 68 8.86 -16.12 -13.17
N ILE A 69 8.10 -15.02 -13.35
CA ILE A 69 6.64 -15.08 -13.49
C ILE A 69 6.24 -15.94 -14.69
N LEU A 70 6.84 -15.71 -15.86
CA LEU A 70 6.52 -16.43 -17.09
C LEU A 70 6.93 -17.92 -17.04
N SER A 71 7.79 -18.29 -16.10
CA SER A 71 8.20 -19.68 -15.85
C SER A 71 7.23 -20.43 -14.93
N ILE A 72 6.24 -19.76 -14.33
CA ILE A 72 5.21 -20.42 -13.52
C ILE A 72 4.32 -21.26 -14.43
N GLU A 73 4.17 -22.54 -14.08
CA GLU A 73 3.32 -23.46 -14.83
C GLU A 73 1.86 -22.96 -14.86
N ASN A 74 1.24 -22.99 -16.04
CA ASN A 74 -0.16 -22.61 -16.26
C ASN A 74 -0.51 -21.15 -15.90
N ILE A 75 0.48 -20.25 -15.79
CA ILE A 75 0.23 -18.83 -15.51
C ILE A 75 -0.54 -18.19 -16.67
N GLN A 76 -1.70 -17.59 -16.34
CA GLN A 76 -2.53 -16.89 -17.31
C GLN A 76 -2.17 -15.41 -17.33
N TRP A 77 -1.39 -15.00 -18.34
CA TRP A 77 -0.90 -13.63 -18.46
C TRP A 77 -1.34 -12.94 -19.75
N LYS A 78 -1.34 -11.61 -19.73
CA LYS A 78 -1.57 -10.73 -20.89
C LYS A 78 -0.72 -9.47 -20.76
N VAL A 79 -0.61 -8.70 -21.84
CA VAL A 79 -0.16 -7.30 -21.80
C VAL A 79 -1.29 -6.40 -22.28
N SER A 80 -1.34 -5.16 -21.79
CA SER A 80 -2.23 -4.11 -22.29
C SER A 80 -1.47 -3.04 -23.06
N LEU A 81 -2.08 -2.53 -24.13
CA LEU A 81 -1.56 -1.40 -24.91
C LEU A 81 -2.10 -0.06 -24.38
N GLY A 82 -2.24 0.04 -23.06
CA GLY A 82 -2.78 1.23 -22.39
C GLY A 82 -3.46 0.92 -21.06
N ASN A 83 -4.05 1.98 -20.49
CA ASN A 83 -4.67 1.91 -19.17
C ASN A 83 -5.91 1.01 -19.21
N MET A 84 -5.93 -0.01 -18.36
CA MET A 84 -7.04 -0.98 -18.31
C MET A 84 -8.37 -0.40 -17.79
N ALA A 85 -8.39 0.82 -17.25
CA ALA A 85 -9.62 1.56 -16.96
C ALA A 85 -10.33 2.07 -18.23
N SER A 86 -9.64 2.15 -19.38
CA SER A 86 -10.23 2.55 -20.65
C SER A 86 -10.93 1.36 -21.33
N SER A 87 -12.15 1.59 -21.81
CA SER A 87 -12.92 0.59 -22.57
C SER A 87 -12.29 0.23 -23.91
N GLN A 88 -11.44 1.11 -24.45
CA GLN A 88 -10.80 0.94 -25.77
C GLN A 88 -9.46 0.19 -25.69
N THR A 89 -8.98 -0.11 -24.49
CA THR A 89 -7.67 -0.75 -24.32
C THR A 89 -7.70 -2.17 -24.88
N GLU A 90 -6.83 -2.43 -25.86
CA GLU A 90 -6.50 -3.75 -26.39
C GLU A 90 -5.55 -4.46 -25.41
N PHE A 91 -5.89 -5.69 -25.01
CA PHE A 91 -5.05 -6.49 -24.12
C PHE A 91 -5.15 -7.99 -24.43
N ASN A 92 -4.01 -8.63 -24.64
CA ASN A 92 -3.91 -10.06 -24.95
C ASN A 92 -2.45 -10.53 -24.79
N ASN A 93 -2.18 -11.82 -25.00
CA ASN A 93 -0.84 -12.39 -25.09
C ASN A 93 -0.52 -12.93 -26.49
N THR A 94 -1.30 -12.56 -27.51
CA THR A 94 -1.02 -12.95 -28.90
C THR A 94 0.20 -12.21 -29.42
N LEU A 95 0.93 -12.84 -30.35
CA LEU A 95 2.13 -12.25 -30.97
C LEU A 95 1.86 -10.85 -31.57
N ASN A 96 0.67 -10.63 -32.14
CA ASN A 96 0.30 -9.32 -32.70
C ASN A 96 0.23 -8.23 -31.63
N VAL A 97 -0.41 -8.49 -30.49
CA VAL A 97 -0.52 -7.51 -29.40
C VAL A 97 0.85 -7.28 -28.77
N VAL A 98 1.62 -8.34 -28.53
CA VAL A 98 2.97 -8.23 -27.94
C VAL A 98 3.91 -7.42 -28.85
N LYS A 99 3.81 -7.57 -30.18
CA LYS A 99 4.60 -6.77 -31.13
C LYS A 99 4.25 -5.27 -31.14
N LYS A 100 3.01 -4.92 -30.80
CA LYS A 100 2.58 -3.52 -30.65
C LYS A 100 3.00 -2.91 -29.31
N PHE A 101 3.37 -3.74 -28.33
CA PHE A 101 3.77 -3.26 -27.03
C PHE A 101 5.08 -2.46 -27.13
N ASP A 102 5.03 -1.19 -26.74
CA ASP A 102 6.18 -0.28 -26.85
C ASP A 102 7.13 -0.41 -25.65
N PHE A 103 7.92 -1.49 -25.62
CA PHE A 103 8.90 -1.77 -24.55
C PHE A 103 9.97 -0.69 -24.40
N GLN A 104 10.23 0.11 -25.43
CA GLN A 104 11.18 1.23 -25.34
C GLN A 104 10.48 2.51 -24.85
N GLY A 105 9.26 2.76 -25.33
CA GLY A 105 8.46 3.91 -24.94
C GLY A 105 8.17 3.94 -23.44
N ILE A 106 7.92 2.78 -22.81
CA ILE A 106 7.61 2.71 -21.37
C ILE A 106 8.68 3.38 -20.50
N PHE A 107 9.95 3.37 -20.92
CA PHE A 107 11.07 4.00 -20.19
C PHE A 107 11.40 5.42 -20.66
N SER A 108 10.64 5.95 -21.63
CA SER A 108 10.82 7.30 -22.15
C SER A 108 10.22 8.37 -21.22
N ASP A 109 10.54 9.64 -21.51
CA ASP A 109 10.00 10.79 -20.78
C ASP A 109 8.47 10.87 -20.91
N VAL A 110 7.78 10.87 -19.76
CA VAL A 110 6.30 10.92 -19.65
C VAL A 110 5.71 12.25 -20.10
N HIS A 111 6.54 13.28 -20.29
CA HIS A 111 6.12 14.57 -20.86
C HIS A 111 6.01 14.54 -22.39
N THR A 112 6.52 13.48 -23.04
CA THR A 112 6.32 13.24 -24.47
C THR A 112 5.02 12.49 -24.74
N GLU A 113 4.44 12.64 -25.93
CA GLU A 113 3.22 11.90 -26.31
C GLU A 113 3.44 10.38 -26.27
N ARG A 114 4.56 9.90 -26.83
CA ARG A 114 4.94 8.49 -26.81
C ARG A 114 5.10 7.97 -25.38
N GLY A 115 5.84 8.68 -24.52
CA GLY A 115 6.05 8.28 -23.13
C GLY A 115 4.77 8.31 -22.30
N LYS A 116 3.92 9.34 -22.49
CA LYS A 116 2.61 9.41 -21.83
C LYS A 116 1.71 8.23 -22.21
N TYR A 117 1.67 7.86 -23.48
CA TYR A 117 0.86 6.73 -23.95
C TYR A 117 1.43 5.39 -23.45
N SER A 118 2.70 5.13 -23.74
CA SER A 118 3.35 3.85 -23.43
C SER A 118 3.48 3.61 -21.92
N SER A 119 3.68 4.64 -21.09
CA SER A 119 3.74 4.49 -19.61
C SER A 119 2.47 3.91 -18.98
N GLN A 120 1.35 3.90 -19.71
CA GLN A 120 0.09 3.31 -19.29
C GLN A 120 -0.03 1.82 -19.66
N HIS A 121 0.96 1.25 -20.35
CA HIS A 121 0.98 -0.18 -20.67
C HIS A 121 1.25 -1.02 -19.42
N GLU A 122 0.57 -2.16 -19.31
CA GLU A 122 0.57 -2.99 -18.10
C GLU A 122 0.83 -4.45 -18.45
N PHE A 123 1.45 -5.16 -17.50
CA PHE A 123 1.49 -6.62 -17.49
C PHE A 123 0.39 -7.14 -16.59
N LEU A 124 -0.32 -8.17 -17.03
CA LEU A 124 -1.55 -8.62 -16.41
C LEU A 124 -1.44 -10.10 -16.06
N ILE A 125 -1.80 -10.47 -14.85
CA ILE A 125 -1.95 -11.86 -14.40
C ILE A 125 -3.39 -12.09 -13.99
N LYS A 126 -4.02 -13.13 -14.50
CA LYS A 126 -5.41 -13.43 -14.16
C LYS A 126 -5.51 -13.93 -12.71
N SER A 127 -6.55 -13.47 -12.03
CA SER A 127 -6.94 -13.77 -10.65
C SER A 127 -5.96 -13.28 -9.57
N GLN A 128 -4.78 -13.90 -9.47
CA GLN A 128 -3.81 -13.61 -8.41
C GLN A 128 -2.40 -14.05 -8.83
N LEU A 129 -1.38 -13.44 -8.21
CA LEU A 129 -0.02 -13.98 -8.19
C LEU A 129 0.27 -14.53 -6.79
N ASN A 130 0.60 -15.83 -6.70
CA ASN A 130 1.02 -16.44 -5.45
C ASN A 130 2.55 -16.41 -5.34
N PHE A 131 3.07 -15.70 -4.34
CA PHE A 131 4.51 -15.54 -4.16
C PHE A 131 5.21 -16.86 -3.80
N ASP A 132 4.48 -17.83 -3.26
CA ASP A 132 5.04 -19.14 -2.90
C ASP A 132 5.44 -19.96 -4.15
N GLN A 133 5.01 -19.54 -5.35
CA GLN A 133 5.41 -20.12 -6.63
C GLN A 133 6.70 -19.50 -7.20
N LEU A 134 7.23 -18.47 -6.54
CA LEU A 134 8.44 -17.77 -6.92
C LEU A 134 9.51 -17.99 -5.85
N LYS A 135 10.77 -18.10 -6.29
CA LYS A 135 11.89 -18.04 -5.37
C LYS A 135 12.04 -16.63 -4.81
N GLN A 136 12.51 -16.52 -3.57
CA GLN A 136 12.64 -15.23 -2.88
C GLN A 136 13.57 -14.26 -3.61
N GLU A 137 14.63 -14.75 -4.26
CA GLU A 137 15.55 -13.92 -5.04
C GLU A 137 14.90 -13.22 -6.24
N ASN A 138 13.74 -13.71 -6.70
CA ASN A 138 13.00 -13.12 -7.82
C ASN A 138 12.07 -11.97 -7.38
N ILE A 139 12.02 -11.68 -6.09
CA ILE A 139 11.15 -10.65 -5.51
C ILE A 139 12.04 -9.69 -4.72
N THR A 140 12.09 -8.43 -5.15
CA THR A 140 12.70 -7.35 -4.38
C THR A 140 11.63 -6.44 -3.80
N ILE A 141 11.71 -6.13 -2.51
CA ILE A 141 10.86 -5.12 -1.87
C ILE A 141 11.60 -3.79 -1.85
N ILE A 142 10.97 -2.74 -2.37
CA ILE A 142 11.49 -1.37 -2.32
C ILE A 142 10.62 -0.58 -1.36
N TYR A 143 11.26 0.02 -0.35
CA TYR A 143 10.59 0.82 0.67
C TYR A 143 10.75 2.31 0.39
N GLN A 144 9.73 3.10 0.74
CA GLN A 144 9.80 4.57 0.63
C GLN A 144 10.81 5.15 1.62
N ASP A 145 10.82 4.64 2.85
CA ASP A 145 11.68 5.04 3.95
C ASP A 145 11.74 3.94 5.03
N GLU A 146 12.53 4.18 6.09
CA GLU A 146 12.66 3.27 7.23
C GLU A 146 11.32 2.98 7.92
N ASN A 147 10.39 3.94 7.94
CA ASN A 147 9.08 3.76 8.53
C ASN A 147 8.25 2.71 7.77
N ALA A 148 8.26 2.75 6.43
CA ALA A 148 7.60 1.72 5.62
C ALA A 148 8.26 0.34 5.78
N ARG A 149 9.59 0.30 5.84
CA ARG A 149 10.34 -0.95 6.10
C ARG A 149 9.98 -1.55 7.45
N TYR A 150 10.10 -0.74 8.51
CA TYR A 150 9.78 -1.13 9.88
C TYR A 150 8.34 -1.64 9.99
N SER A 151 7.39 -0.94 9.37
CA SER A 151 5.98 -1.34 9.32
C SER A 151 5.81 -2.74 8.70
N LEU A 152 6.33 -2.96 7.49
CA LEU A 152 6.11 -4.22 6.77
C LEU A 152 6.83 -5.40 7.43
N GLU A 153 8.08 -5.24 7.84
CA GLU A 153 8.89 -6.32 8.42
C GLU A 153 8.25 -6.91 9.68
N HIS A 154 7.49 -6.12 10.43
CA HIS A 154 6.74 -6.61 11.59
C HIS A 154 5.42 -7.32 11.23
N MET A 155 4.93 -7.14 10.00
CA MET A 155 3.68 -7.75 9.52
C MET A 155 3.91 -9.03 8.70
N ILE A 156 5.14 -9.30 8.25
CA ILE A 156 5.45 -10.45 7.39
C ILE A 156 6.41 -11.43 8.08
N SER A 157 6.28 -12.71 7.76
CA SER A 157 7.13 -13.78 8.31
C SER A 157 8.33 -14.13 7.44
N HIS A 158 8.40 -13.62 6.21
CA HIS A 158 9.43 -13.97 5.24
C HIS A 158 10.32 -12.77 4.96
N THR A 159 11.62 -13.03 4.87
CA THR A 159 12.60 -12.04 4.43
C THR A 159 12.75 -12.10 2.91
N TYR A 160 12.77 -10.94 2.27
CA TYR A 160 13.02 -10.79 0.84
C TYR A 160 14.22 -9.85 0.65
N PRO A 161 14.97 -9.97 -0.46
CA PRO A 161 15.88 -8.91 -0.88
C PRO A 161 15.16 -7.56 -0.86
N SER A 162 15.76 -6.55 -0.23
CA SER A 162 15.10 -5.26 -0.09
C SER A 162 16.06 -4.09 0.10
N TYR A 163 15.61 -2.90 -0.26
CA TYR A 163 16.32 -1.65 -0.02
C TYR A 163 15.35 -0.46 0.08
N ILE A 164 15.83 0.66 0.61
CA ILE A 164 15.08 1.91 0.66
C ILE A 164 15.50 2.77 -0.52
N ASP A 165 14.51 3.29 -1.26
CA ASP A 165 14.74 4.26 -2.32
C ASP A 165 13.52 5.17 -2.49
N THR A 166 13.60 6.36 -1.90
CA THR A 166 12.52 7.35 -1.95
C THR A 166 12.22 7.83 -3.37
N SER A 167 13.16 7.70 -4.32
CA SER A 167 12.97 8.18 -5.70
C SER A 167 11.89 7.41 -6.47
N PHE A 168 11.49 6.24 -5.99
CA PHE A 168 10.43 5.42 -6.58
C PHE A 168 9.02 5.87 -6.18
N PHE A 169 8.89 6.81 -5.23
CA PHE A 169 7.63 7.23 -4.62
C PHE A 169 7.40 8.73 -4.77
N TYR A 170 6.15 9.15 -4.68
CA TYR A 170 5.80 10.55 -4.61
C TYR A 170 6.00 11.09 -3.19
N GLY A 171 7.02 11.93 -3.01
CA GLY A 171 7.45 12.42 -1.69
C GLY A 171 6.59 13.52 -1.06
N CYS A 172 5.56 14.02 -1.75
CA CYS A 172 4.80 15.20 -1.30
C CYS A 172 3.44 14.86 -0.67
N ASN A 173 2.98 13.60 -0.73
CA ASN A 173 1.71 13.23 -0.10
C ASN A 173 1.79 13.33 1.42
N SER A 174 0.65 13.58 2.05
CA SER A 174 0.50 13.39 3.49
C SER A 174 0.70 11.92 3.81
N ARG A 175 1.41 11.63 4.91
CA ARG A 175 1.84 10.25 5.20
C ARG A 175 1.93 9.97 6.69
N ILE A 176 1.68 8.73 7.08
CA ILE A 176 1.79 8.30 8.47
C ILE A 176 3.25 7.99 8.78
N ILE A 177 3.73 8.53 9.88
CA ILE A 177 5.04 8.27 10.45
C ILE A 177 4.86 7.54 11.77
N ILE A 178 5.58 6.43 11.94
CA ILE A 178 5.75 5.67 13.17
C ILE A 178 7.20 5.86 13.57
N ASP A 179 7.42 6.60 14.65
CA ASP A 179 8.72 6.94 15.18
C ASP A 179 8.93 6.27 16.54
N SER A 180 9.88 5.34 16.58
CA SER A 180 10.39 4.66 17.77
C SER A 180 11.84 5.02 18.10
N THR A 181 12.43 6.01 17.42
CA THR A 181 13.89 6.26 17.42
C THR A 181 14.42 6.85 18.71
N ASN A 182 13.56 7.43 19.55
CA ASN A 182 13.97 8.17 20.74
C ASN A 182 13.93 7.33 22.04
N SER A 183 13.34 6.12 22.03
CA SER A 183 13.29 5.20 23.16
C SER A 183 12.58 3.90 22.77
N ASP A 184 13.12 2.74 23.18
CA ASP A 184 12.49 1.43 22.96
C ASP A 184 11.08 1.32 23.58
N ASN A 185 10.72 2.23 24.49
CA ASN A 185 9.44 2.22 25.20
C ASN A 185 8.46 3.29 24.72
N VAL A 186 8.79 4.09 23.70
CA VAL A 186 7.94 5.17 23.21
C VAL A 186 7.69 5.00 21.72
N ILE A 187 6.42 4.98 21.32
CA ILE A 187 6.02 5.01 19.92
C ILE A 187 5.19 6.25 19.66
N ASN A 188 5.66 7.08 18.75
CA ASN A 188 4.93 8.23 18.24
C ASN A 188 4.40 7.90 16.85
N VAL A 189 3.10 8.09 16.66
CA VAL A 189 2.43 7.94 15.37
C VAL A 189 1.83 9.28 15.00
N TYR A 190 2.19 9.83 13.85
CA TYR A 190 1.65 11.11 13.41
C TYR A 190 1.57 11.21 11.89
N ILE A 191 0.70 12.10 11.42
CA ILE A 191 0.59 12.42 10.00
C ILE A 191 1.54 13.57 9.67
N LYS A 192 2.44 13.35 8.73
CA LYS A 192 3.32 14.38 8.14
C LYS A 192 2.64 15.02 6.92
N ASN A 193 3.02 16.27 6.61
CA ASN A 193 2.48 17.08 5.51
C ASN A 193 0.95 17.27 5.61
N VAL A 194 0.43 17.53 6.81
CA VAL A 194 -0.99 17.78 7.07
C VAL A 194 -1.43 19.06 6.35
N ASN A 195 -2.52 18.97 5.59
CA ASN A 195 -3.22 20.10 5.00
C ASN A 195 -4.46 20.44 5.85
N PRO A 196 -4.58 21.66 6.40
CA PRO A 196 -5.70 22.05 7.27
C PRO A 196 -7.10 21.87 6.65
N SER A 197 -7.20 21.88 5.32
CA SER A 197 -8.47 21.73 4.59
C SER A 197 -8.85 20.27 4.33
N THR A 198 -8.05 19.31 4.80
CA THR A 198 -8.23 17.87 4.52
C THR A 198 -8.61 17.12 5.78
N VAL A 199 -9.60 16.24 5.66
CA VAL A 199 -9.96 15.30 6.72
C VAL A 199 -9.16 14.02 6.50
N TYR A 200 -8.32 13.63 7.46
CA TYR A 200 -7.38 12.51 7.33
C TYR A 200 -7.82 11.21 8.00
N GLY A 201 -9.02 11.10 8.57
CA GLY A 201 -9.47 9.89 9.28
C GLY A 201 -8.85 9.73 10.67
N HIS A 202 -8.80 8.51 11.18
CA HIS A 202 -8.35 8.20 12.55
C HIS A 202 -7.13 7.29 12.57
N LEU A 203 -6.25 7.54 13.53
CA LEU A 203 -5.26 6.58 14.02
C LEU A 203 -5.91 5.78 15.16
N ILE A 204 -5.75 4.46 15.13
CA ILE A 204 -6.35 3.56 16.13
C ILE A 204 -5.26 2.69 16.71
N LEU A 205 -5.09 2.73 18.03
CA LEU A 205 -4.18 1.87 18.77
C LEU A 205 -4.99 0.84 19.55
N GLN A 206 -4.69 -0.43 19.35
CA GLN A 206 -5.13 -1.51 20.21
C GLN A 206 -3.96 -2.03 21.02
N LEU A 207 -4.16 -2.19 22.33
CA LEU A 207 -3.16 -2.69 23.28
C LEU A 207 -3.72 -3.92 23.99
N PHE A 208 -2.91 -4.96 24.11
CA PHE A 208 -3.19 -6.16 24.89
C PHE A 208 -2.06 -6.41 25.91
N GLY A 209 -2.40 -6.84 27.12
CA GLY A 209 -1.43 -7.14 28.20
C GLY A 209 -1.67 -6.32 29.48
N LYS A 210 -0.72 -6.36 30.42
CA LYS A 210 -0.83 -5.69 31.73
C LYS A 210 -0.92 -4.17 31.58
N ASN A 211 -1.96 -3.55 32.15
CA ASN A 211 -2.21 -2.11 32.10
C ASN A 211 -1.28 -1.25 32.96
N GLU A 212 -0.42 -1.87 33.78
CA GLU A 212 0.46 -1.17 34.70
C GLU A 212 1.53 -0.38 33.90
N ASN A 213 1.65 0.92 34.17
CA ASN A 213 2.66 1.82 33.61
C ASN A 213 2.57 2.12 32.10
N ARG A 214 1.37 2.17 31.54
CA ARG A 214 1.14 2.66 30.16
C ARG A 214 0.68 4.11 30.18
N THR A 215 1.25 4.93 29.31
CA THR A 215 0.79 6.31 29.09
C THR A 215 0.41 6.48 27.63
N ILE A 216 -0.77 7.04 27.36
CA ILE A 216 -1.23 7.35 26.00
C ILE A 216 -1.54 8.84 25.93
N GLN A 217 -1.02 9.51 24.91
CA GLN A 217 -1.13 10.95 24.70
C GLN A 217 -1.49 11.24 23.24
N GLY A 218 -2.03 12.42 22.98
CA GLY A 218 -2.39 12.87 21.63
C GLY A 218 -3.76 13.53 21.59
N LYS A 219 -4.28 13.75 20.38
CA LYS A 219 -5.62 14.31 20.16
C LYS A 219 -6.65 13.19 20.15
N LEU A 220 -6.84 12.60 21.32
CA LEU A 220 -7.70 11.42 21.51
C LEU A 220 -9.16 11.78 21.21
N SER A 221 -9.82 10.99 20.37
CA SER A 221 -11.24 11.17 20.02
C SER A 221 -12.14 10.18 20.76
N ALA A 222 -11.64 8.99 21.08
CA ALA A 222 -12.37 7.99 21.86
C ALA A 222 -11.42 6.97 22.49
N SER A 223 -11.89 6.29 23.54
CA SER A 223 -11.21 5.12 24.10
C SER A 223 -12.21 4.10 24.62
N PHE A 224 -11.89 2.81 24.47
CA PHE A 224 -12.76 1.70 24.85
C PHE A 224 -11.93 0.58 25.48
N GLN A 225 -12.52 -0.12 26.45
CA GLN A 225 -11.94 -1.32 27.04
C GLN A 225 -12.86 -2.52 26.75
N ARG A 226 -12.33 -3.59 26.18
CA ARG A 226 -13.04 -4.86 25.98
C ARG A 226 -12.19 -6.01 26.47
N GLY A 227 -12.50 -6.53 27.66
CA GLY A 227 -11.66 -7.52 28.34
C GLY A 227 -10.25 -6.93 28.57
N ASN A 228 -9.23 -7.63 28.07
CA ASN A 228 -7.82 -7.23 28.21
C ASN A 228 -7.32 -6.33 27.07
N ILE A 229 -8.21 -5.87 26.18
CA ILE A 229 -7.86 -5.01 25.06
C ILE A 229 -8.31 -3.57 25.35
N SER A 230 -7.37 -2.65 25.27
CA SER A 230 -7.63 -1.20 25.27
C SER A 230 -7.54 -0.69 23.84
N THR A 231 -8.59 -0.02 23.36
CA THR A 231 -8.63 0.61 22.04
C THR A 231 -8.68 2.11 22.20
N VAL A 232 -7.79 2.84 21.52
CA VAL A 232 -7.72 4.30 21.54
C VAL A 232 -7.79 4.84 20.12
N TYR A 233 -8.68 5.79 19.90
CA TYR A 233 -8.81 6.53 18.65
C TYR A 233 -8.18 7.91 18.83
N SER A 234 -7.45 8.36 17.81
CA SER A 234 -6.83 9.68 17.79
C SER A 234 -6.89 10.30 16.40
N ILE A 235 -6.91 11.62 16.37
CA ILE A 235 -6.88 12.40 15.13
C ILE A 235 -5.44 12.90 14.91
N GLU A 236 -4.87 12.60 13.75
CA GLU A 236 -3.57 13.08 13.25
C GLU A 236 -2.31 12.66 14.04
N GLN A 237 -2.39 12.49 15.35
CA GLN A 237 -1.24 12.19 16.20
C GLN A 237 -1.63 11.34 17.41
N LEU A 238 -0.77 10.38 17.76
CA LEU A 238 -0.90 9.50 18.92
C LEU A 238 0.51 9.22 19.43
N SER A 239 0.72 9.27 20.73
CA SER A 239 1.95 8.80 21.37
C SER A 239 1.57 7.79 22.44
N PHE A 240 2.30 6.69 22.53
CA PHE A 240 2.15 5.77 23.65
C PHE A 240 3.49 5.33 24.20
N ILE A 241 3.50 5.17 25.52
CA ILE A 241 4.66 4.77 26.31
C ILE A 241 4.29 3.49 27.04
N ALA A 242 5.08 2.43 26.84
CA ALA A 242 4.90 1.13 27.48
C ALA A 242 6.18 0.29 27.41
N ASN A 243 6.32 -0.71 28.29
CA ASN A 243 7.34 -1.74 28.12
C ASN A 243 6.94 -2.67 26.96
N MET A 244 7.62 -2.55 25.83
CA MET A 244 7.27 -3.28 24.60
C MET A 244 7.40 -4.81 24.73
N ASN A 245 8.12 -5.30 25.75
CA ASN A 245 8.21 -6.74 26.05
C ASN A 245 6.98 -7.28 26.79
N ASP A 246 6.23 -6.43 27.49
CA ASP A 246 5.08 -6.81 28.33
C ASP A 246 3.73 -6.61 27.61
N ILE A 247 3.77 -6.01 26.42
CA ILE A 247 2.57 -5.61 25.69
C ILE A 247 2.59 -6.15 24.27
N GLN A 248 1.40 -6.47 23.78
CA GLN A 248 1.16 -6.57 22.36
C GLN A 248 0.40 -5.31 21.93
N TYR A 249 0.68 -4.81 20.74
CA TYR A 249 -0.05 -3.70 20.16
C TYR A 249 -0.27 -3.85 18.66
N ALA A 250 -1.33 -3.23 18.18
CA ALA A 250 -1.58 -3.03 16.76
C ALA A 250 -2.03 -1.58 16.52
N ILE A 251 -1.48 -0.99 15.48
CA ILE A 251 -1.76 0.36 15.03
C ILE A 251 -2.48 0.23 13.71
N TYR A 252 -3.68 0.79 13.65
CA TYR A 252 -4.51 0.86 12.47
C TYR A 252 -4.67 2.30 12.02
N TYR A 253 -4.91 2.45 10.72
CA TYR A 253 -5.43 3.66 10.13
C TYR A 253 -6.85 3.39 9.66
N GLU A 254 -7.76 4.33 9.91
CA GLU A 254 -9.14 4.27 9.45
C GLU A 254 -9.48 5.50 8.62
N TYR A 255 -10.06 5.29 7.45
CA TYR A 255 -10.58 6.33 6.58
C TYR A 255 -11.77 5.83 5.77
N GLU A 256 -12.89 6.57 5.79
CA GLU A 256 -14.11 6.24 5.04
C GLU A 256 -14.58 4.77 5.19
N ASN A 257 -14.60 4.25 6.42
CA ASN A 257 -14.95 2.87 6.77
C ASN A 257 -13.99 1.79 6.24
N GLN A 258 -12.82 2.19 5.73
CA GLN A 258 -11.72 1.28 5.44
C GLN A 258 -10.71 1.34 6.57
N VAL A 259 -10.21 0.16 6.95
CA VAL A 259 -9.27 -0.01 8.05
C VAL A 259 -8.05 -0.76 7.55
N TRP A 260 -6.88 -0.20 7.80
CA TRP A 260 -5.60 -0.80 7.45
C TRP A 260 -4.80 -1.04 8.72
N LEU A 261 -4.33 -2.27 8.93
CA LEU A 261 -3.24 -2.52 9.86
C LEU A 261 -1.98 -1.88 9.27
N ILE A 262 -1.40 -0.92 9.97
CA ILE A 262 -0.20 -0.21 9.50
C ILE A 262 1.05 -0.67 10.23
N HIS A 263 0.93 -1.13 11.48
CA HIS A 263 2.07 -1.64 12.25
C HIS A 263 1.60 -2.45 13.46
N THR A 264 2.39 -3.43 13.89
CA THR A 264 2.13 -4.26 15.09
C THR A 264 3.43 -4.86 15.59
N ASN A 265 3.51 -5.23 16.87
CA ASN A 265 4.60 -6.08 17.39
C ASN A 265 4.17 -7.53 17.63
N SER A 266 2.97 -7.92 17.20
CA SER A 266 2.39 -9.23 17.47
C SER A 266 1.96 -9.93 16.20
N SER A 267 2.31 -11.22 16.10
CA SER A 267 1.82 -12.12 15.06
C SER A 267 0.47 -12.77 15.41
N GLN A 268 -0.10 -12.48 16.59
CA GLN A 268 -1.32 -13.11 17.11
C GLN A 268 -2.58 -12.27 16.88
N THR A 269 -3.72 -12.96 16.75
CA THR A 269 -5.03 -12.40 16.40
C THR A 269 -5.82 -11.83 17.59
N HIS A 270 -5.14 -11.36 18.66
CA HIS A 270 -5.85 -10.73 19.78
C HIS A 270 -6.57 -9.45 19.35
N PHE A 271 -6.12 -8.82 18.28
CA PHE A 271 -6.68 -7.58 17.75
C PHE A 271 -7.79 -7.86 16.75
N ILE A 272 -8.90 -7.15 16.93
CA ILE A 272 -10.05 -7.21 16.03
C ILE A 272 -10.02 -5.92 15.24
N PRO A 273 -10.06 -5.96 13.89
CA PRO A 273 -10.21 -4.75 13.10
C PRO A 273 -11.38 -3.92 13.63
N PRO A 274 -11.17 -2.63 13.96
CA PRO A 274 -12.25 -1.76 14.40
C PRO A 274 -13.41 -1.78 13.39
N THR A 275 -14.63 -1.94 13.90
CA THR A 275 -15.89 -2.01 13.13
C THR A 275 -16.67 -0.73 13.28
#